data_AF-A0A2T4WWY5-F1
#
_entry.id   AF-A0A2T4WWY5-F1
#
_cell.length_a   1.000
_cell.length_b   1.000
_cell.length_c   1.000
_cell.angle_alpha   90.00
_cell.angle_beta   90.00
_cell.angle_gamma   90.00
#
_symmetry.space_group_name_H-M   'P 1'
#
loop_
_entity.id
_entity.type
_entity.pdbx_description
1 polymer ?
#
loop_
_entity_poly.entity_id
_entity_poly.type
_entity_poly.pdbx_seq_one_letter_code
_entity_poly.pdbx_strand_id
1 'polypeptide(L)'
;MVFAIGPAGTGKTYTGVALAVQALKNKEVKRIILTRPAVEAGENLGFLPGDLKEKLDPYMQPLYDALRDMIPHEKLETFIENGTIQIAPLAFMRGRTLDNAFVILDEGQNTTHAQMKMFLTRMGKNAKFLLTGDPGQIDLPRRTISGLKEALLVLKDLDGIGMIFLDDKDVIRHKLVKKVIAAYKNIENRE
;
A
#
# COMPACT_ATOMS: atom_id res chain seq x y z
N MET A 1 11.09 6.56 8.34
CA MET A 1 10.34 5.82 7.28
C MET A 1 10.30 4.36 7.67
N VAL A 2 9.24 3.63 7.36
CA VAL A 2 9.13 2.20 7.67
C VAL A 2 8.70 1.41 6.44
N PHE A 3 9.32 0.25 6.22
CA PHE A 3 8.90 -0.77 5.29
C PHE A 3 8.27 -1.92 6.08
N ALA A 4 7.03 -2.28 5.79
CA ALA A 4 6.35 -3.44 6.35
C ALA A 4 6.14 -4.48 5.25
N ILE A 5 6.94 -5.54 5.31
CA ILE A 5 7.13 -6.51 4.24
C ILE A 5 6.58 -7.85 4.70
N GLY A 6 5.76 -8.50 3.88
CA GLY A 6 5.32 -9.87 4.19
C GLY A 6 4.10 -10.30 3.40
N PRO A 7 3.61 -11.53 3.62
CA PRO A 7 2.50 -12.11 2.87
C PRO A 7 1.18 -11.33 2.94
N ALA A 8 0.27 -11.61 2.01
CA ALA A 8 -1.11 -11.10 2.08
C ALA A 8 -1.83 -11.63 3.34
N GLY A 9 -2.50 -10.75 4.08
CA GLY A 9 -3.26 -11.10 5.29
C GLY A 9 -2.47 -11.04 6.59
N THR A 10 -1.22 -10.58 6.59
CA THR A 10 -0.44 -10.26 7.81
C THR A 10 -0.82 -8.91 8.44
N GLY A 11 -1.79 -8.19 7.87
CA GLY A 11 -2.28 -6.93 8.41
C GLY A 11 -1.42 -5.70 8.07
N LYS A 12 -0.31 -5.83 7.32
CA LYS A 12 0.61 -4.73 6.98
C LYS A 12 -0.08 -3.42 6.56
N THR A 13 -0.99 -3.48 5.59
CA THR A 13 -1.72 -2.31 5.07
C THR A 13 -2.76 -1.82 6.06
N TYR A 14 -3.55 -2.73 6.64
CA TYR A 14 -4.61 -2.39 7.59
C TYR A 14 -4.05 -1.69 8.84
N THR A 15 -3.02 -2.26 9.45
CA THR A 15 -2.32 -1.64 10.59
C THR A 15 -1.69 -0.32 10.19
N GLY A 16 -1.16 -0.21 8.97
CA GLY A 16 -0.66 1.05 8.44
C GLY A 16 -1.71 2.16 8.41
N VAL A 17 -2.90 1.86 7.86
CA VAL A 17 -4.03 2.80 7.84
C VAL A 17 -4.45 3.17 9.27
N ALA A 18 -4.49 2.20 10.20
CA ALA A 18 -4.81 2.46 11.60
C ALA A 18 -3.84 3.45 12.26
N LEU A 19 -2.53 3.28 12.02
CA LEU A 19 -1.50 4.20 12.50
C LEU A 19 -1.63 5.60 11.87
N ALA A 20 -1.97 5.68 10.57
CA ALA A 20 -2.20 6.94 9.90
C ALA A 20 -3.40 7.70 10.48
N VAL A 21 -4.52 6.99 10.71
CA VAL A 21 -5.72 7.57 11.34
C VAL A 21 -5.44 8.01 12.78
N GLN A 22 -4.68 7.24 13.54
CA GLN A 22 -4.25 7.62 14.89
C GLN A 22 -3.41 8.89 14.85
N ALA A 23 -2.39 8.96 13.98
CA ALA A 23 -1.53 10.14 13.85
C ALA A 23 -2.32 11.40 13.45
N LEU A 24 -3.33 11.26 12.58
CA LEU A 24 -4.23 12.35 12.21
C LEU A 24 -5.08 12.81 13.41
N LYS A 25 -5.68 11.87 14.15
CA LYS A 25 -6.48 12.17 15.36
C LYS A 25 -5.64 12.87 16.44
N ASN A 26 -4.38 12.47 16.60
CA ASN A 26 -3.42 13.06 17.54
C ASN A 26 -2.82 14.38 17.05
N LYS A 27 -3.18 14.86 15.85
CA LYS A 27 -2.62 16.07 15.21
C LYS A 27 -1.10 16.01 14.97
N GLU A 28 -0.53 14.81 14.92
CA GLU A 28 0.87 14.60 14.57
C GLU A 28 1.12 14.85 13.08
N VAL A 29 0.09 14.65 12.27
CA VAL A 29 0.06 14.97 10.83
C VAL A 29 -1.20 15.76 10.52
N LYS A 30 -1.17 16.52 9.42
CA LYS A 30 -2.32 17.31 8.95
C LYS A 30 -3.18 16.57 7.93
N ARG A 31 -2.61 15.55 7.28
CA ARG A 31 -3.28 14.80 6.20
C ARG A 31 -2.77 13.36 6.11
N ILE A 32 -3.58 12.49 5.53
CA ILE A 32 -3.23 11.12 5.16
C ILE A 32 -3.23 11.03 3.64
N ILE A 33 -2.21 10.39 3.07
CA ILE A 33 -2.13 10.12 1.63
C ILE A 33 -1.92 8.62 1.45
N LEU A 34 -2.91 7.94 0.88
CA LEU A 34 -2.84 6.53 0.54
C LEU A 34 -2.65 6.41 -0.97
N THR A 35 -1.64 5.66 -1.38
CA THR A 35 -1.33 5.49 -2.78
C THR A 35 -0.93 4.06 -3.11
N ARG A 36 -1.22 3.63 -4.33
CA ARG A 36 -0.92 2.29 -4.83
C ARG A 36 -0.51 2.41 -6.30
N PRO A 37 0.46 1.62 -6.79
CA PRO A 37 0.82 1.62 -8.20
C PRO A 37 -0.32 1.04 -9.02
N ALA A 38 -0.57 1.62 -10.19
CA ALA A 38 -1.47 1.02 -11.17
C ALA A 38 -0.71 -0.12 -11.87
N VAL A 39 -1.20 -1.35 -11.69
CA VAL A 39 -0.69 -2.56 -12.32
C VAL A 39 -1.88 -3.33 -12.86
N GLU A 40 -1.75 -3.82 -14.08
CA GLU A 40 -2.73 -4.72 -14.71
C GLU A 40 -2.53 -6.12 -14.13
N ALA A 41 -3.06 -6.36 -12.93
CA ALA A 41 -3.03 -7.66 -12.30
C ALA A 41 -4.12 -8.55 -12.95
N GLY A 42 -3.81 -9.13 -14.11
CA GLY A 42 -4.65 -10.13 -14.78
C GLY A 42 -5.88 -9.59 -15.53
N GLU A 43 -6.29 -8.34 -15.29
CA GLU A 43 -7.30 -7.62 -16.07
C GLU A 43 -6.68 -6.39 -16.75
N ASN A 44 -6.80 -6.28 -18.07
CA ASN A 44 -6.30 -5.10 -18.79
C ASN A 44 -7.15 -3.88 -18.37
N LEU A 45 -6.50 -2.87 -17.78
CA LEU A 45 -7.11 -1.60 -17.39
C LEU A 45 -7.82 -0.91 -18.58
N GLY A 46 -7.42 -1.26 -19.81
CA GLY A 46 -8.08 -0.84 -21.04
C GLY A 46 -9.56 -1.23 -21.18
N PHE A 47 -10.04 -2.31 -20.55
CA PHE A 47 -11.41 -2.82 -20.76
C PHE A 47 -12.46 -2.32 -19.74
N LEU A 48 -12.05 -1.70 -18.64
CA LEU A 48 -13.00 -1.10 -17.70
C LEU A 48 -13.64 0.14 -18.36
N PRO A 49 -14.98 0.25 -18.44
CA PRO A 49 -15.63 1.46 -18.95
C PRO A 49 -15.40 2.63 -17.98
N GLY A 50 -15.46 3.86 -18.47
CA GLY A 50 -15.35 5.07 -17.64
C GLY A 50 -14.05 5.85 -17.81
N ASP A 51 -13.92 6.93 -17.05
CA ASP A 51 -12.72 7.76 -17.00
C ASP A 51 -11.56 7.04 -16.27
N LEU A 52 -10.34 7.58 -16.34
CA LEU A 52 -9.17 6.95 -15.72
C LEU A 52 -9.32 6.76 -14.20
N LYS A 53 -10.12 7.60 -13.53
CA LYS A 53 -10.35 7.51 -12.09
C LYS A 53 -11.31 6.36 -11.79
N GLU A 54 -12.42 6.26 -12.53
CA GLU A 54 -13.39 5.16 -12.42
C GLU A 54 -12.74 3.79 -12.66
N LYS A 55 -11.78 3.71 -13.60
CA LYS A 55 -11.02 2.48 -13.87
C LYS A 55 -10.06 2.08 -12.73
N LEU A 56 -9.60 3.03 -11.92
CA LEU A 56 -8.63 2.80 -10.85
C LEU A 56 -9.28 2.61 -9.47
N ASP A 57 -10.53 3.06 -9.30
CA ASP A 57 -11.29 2.95 -8.06
C ASP A 57 -11.36 1.51 -7.50
N PRO A 58 -11.62 0.45 -8.30
CA PRO A 58 -11.63 -0.93 -7.80
C PRO A 58 -10.31 -1.34 -7.12
N TYR A 59 -9.17 -0.88 -7.63
CA TYR A 59 -7.85 -1.17 -7.06
C TYR A 59 -7.60 -0.44 -5.74
N MET A 60 -8.28 0.69 -5.52
CA MET A 60 -8.17 1.47 -4.29
C MET A 60 -9.19 1.04 -3.24
N GLN A 61 -10.19 0.21 -3.61
CA GLN A 61 -11.27 -0.21 -2.72
C GLN A 61 -10.79 -0.77 -1.36
N PRO A 62 -9.73 -1.60 -1.27
CA PRO A 62 -9.23 -2.07 0.02
C PRO A 62 -8.78 -0.95 0.97
N LEU A 63 -8.29 0.17 0.43
CA LEU A 63 -7.88 1.33 1.23
C LEU A 63 -9.10 2.11 1.74
N TYR A 64 -10.16 2.22 0.94
CA TYR A 64 -11.43 2.80 1.37
C TYR A 64 -12.06 1.97 2.48
N ASP A 65 -12.08 0.65 2.34
CA ASP A 65 -12.67 -0.25 3.32
C ASP A 65 -11.92 -0.19 4.66
N ALA A 66 -10.59 -0.20 4.64
CA ALA A 66 -9.78 -0.02 5.84
C ALA A 66 -10.05 1.32 6.56
N LEU A 67 -10.31 2.40 5.82
CA LEU A 67 -10.66 3.69 6.42
C LEU A 67 -12.07 3.69 7.03
N ARG A 68 -13.04 3.04 6.38
CA ARG A 68 -14.43 2.94 6.86
C ARG A 68 -14.53 2.17 8.17
N ASP A 69 -13.65 1.19 8.39
CA ASP A 69 -13.55 0.48 9.67
C ASP A 69 -13.09 1.38 10.84
N MET A 70 -12.41 2.51 10.54
CA MET A 70 -11.69 3.32 11.53
C MET A 70 -12.26 4.73 11.73
N ILE A 71 -13.06 5.20 10.77
CA ILE A 71 -13.62 6.55 10.72
C ILE A 71 -15.11 6.45 10.38
N PRO A 72 -16.01 7.08 11.17
CA PRO A 72 -17.42 7.16 10.85
C PRO A 72 -17.67 7.73 9.44
N HIS A 73 -18.67 7.20 8.75
CA HIS A 73 -18.95 7.49 7.34
C HIS A 73 -18.99 8.99 6.99
N GLU A 74 -19.86 9.77 7.64
CA GLU A 74 -20.01 11.22 7.39
C GLU A 74 -18.69 12.00 7.56
N LYS A 75 -17.89 11.59 8.56
CA LYS A 75 -16.60 12.22 8.84
C LYS A 75 -15.54 11.84 7.81
N LEU A 76 -15.57 10.59 7.33
CA LEU A 76 -14.67 10.12 6.29
C LEU A 76 -14.96 10.86 4.97
N GLU A 77 -16.23 11.03 4.60
CA GLU A 77 -16.63 11.81 3.42
C GLU A 77 -16.10 13.24 3.50
N THR A 78 -16.34 13.92 4.62
CA THR A 78 -15.81 15.27 4.87
C THR A 78 -14.28 15.32 4.71
N PHE A 79 -13.56 14.34 5.24
CA PHE A 79 -12.09 14.28 5.15
C PHE A 79 -11.59 14.02 3.72
N ILE A 80 -12.32 13.27 2.92
CA ILE A 80 -11.98 13.03 1.52
C ILE A 80 -12.24 14.30 0.70
N GLU A 81 -13.42 14.90 0.86
CA GLU A 81 -13.83 16.10 0.12
C GLU A 81 -12.89 17.29 0.34
N ASN A 82 -12.48 17.52 1.59
CA ASN A 82 -11.57 18.62 1.92
C ASN A 82 -10.07 18.26 1.73
N GLY A 83 -9.77 17.04 1.29
CA GLY A 83 -8.41 16.57 1.00
C GLY A 83 -7.54 16.28 2.23
N THR A 84 -8.14 16.18 3.43
CA THR A 84 -7.48 15.67 4.65
C THR A 84 -7.04 14.22 4.46
N ILE A 85 -7.84 13.41 3.77
CA ILE A 85 -7.49 12.06 3.36
C ILE A 85 -7.52 12.01 1.83
N GLN A 86 -6.40 11.65 1.23
CA GLN A 86 -6.27 11.53 -0.22
C GLN A 86 -5.97 10.08 -0.57
N ILE A 87 -6.79 9.50 -1.44
CA ILE A 87 -6.57 8.17 -2.00
C ILE A 87 -6.36 8.37 -3.49
N ALA A 88 -5.15 8.09 -3.98
CA ALA A 88 -4.80 8.39 -5.36
C ALA A 88 -3.75 7.43 -5.91
N PRO A 89 -3.73 7.18 -7.23
CA PRO A 89 -2.68 6.39 -7.88
C PRO A 89 -1.29 6.99 -7.68
N LEU A 90 -0.26 6.13 -7.69
CA LEU A 90 1.13 6.56 -7.45
C LEU A 90 1.61 7.68 -8.38
N ALA A 91 1.11 7.74 -9.61
CA ALA A 91 1.44 8.78 -10.58
C ALA A 91 1.15 10.21 -10.06
N PHE A 92 0.14 10.38 -9.20
CA PHE A 92 -0.25 11.67 -8.62
C PHE A 92 0.74 12.19 -7.58
N MET A 93 1.73 11.38 -7.19
CA MET A 93 2.80 11.82 -6.29
C MET A 93 3.91 12.58 -7.01
N ARG A 94 3.99 12.49 -8.34
CA ARG A 94 5.03 13.16 -9.13
C ARG A 94 4.98 14.68 -8.93
N GLY A 95 6.15 15.29 -8.73
CA GLY A 95 6.28 16.74 -8.57
C GLY A 95 5.81 17.29 -7.22
N ARG A 96 5.32 16.45 -6.30
CA ARG A 96 4.88 16.88 -4.97
C ARG A 96 6.01 16.83 -3.96
N THR A 97 5.87 17.64 -2.91
CA THR A 97 6.54 17.46 -1.62
C THR A 97 5.46 17.17 -0.58
N LEU A 98 5.60 16.06 0.14
CA LEU A 98 4.57 15.56 1.03
C LEU A 98 4.88 15.92 2.49
N ASP A 99 4.80 17.21 2.82
CA ASP A 99 5.03 17.70 4.19
C ASP A 99 3.84 17.42 5.11
N ASN A 100 4.13 17.25 6.41
CA ASN A 100 3.18 17.09 7.51
C ASN A 100 2.07 16.06 7.20
N ALA A 101 2.43 14.97 6.53
CA ALA A 101 1.51 13.94 6.05
C ALA A 101 1.92 12.56 6.54
N PHE A 102 0.94 11.71 6.80
CA PHE A 102 1.17 10.26 6.86
C PHE A 102 0.91 9.69 5.47
N VAL A 103 1.95 9.12 4.86
CA VAL A 103 1.91 8.64 3.48
C VAL A 103 2.11 7.14 3.47
N ILE A 104 1.18 6.42 2.84
CA ILE A 104 1.24 4.97 2.66
C ILE A 104 1.35 4.65 1.18
N LEU A 105 2.41 3.93 0.80
CA LEU A 105 2.47 3.24 -0.49
C LEU A 105 2.10 1.78 -0.25
N ASP A 106 0.93 1.39 -0.76
CA ASP A 106 0.46 0.01 -0.75
C ASP A 106 0.83 -0.74 -2.03
N GLU A 107 0.97 -2.07 -1.93
CA GLU A 107 1.52 -2.94 -2.97
C GLU A 107 2.84 -2.44 -3.59
N GLY A 108 3.77 -2.01 -2.74
CA GLY A 108 5.06 -1.47 -3.15
C GLY A 108 5.86 -2.40 -4.07
N GLN A 109 5.63 -3.72 -4.00
CA GLN A 109 6.29 -4.70 -4.88
C GLN A 109 5.99 -4.47 -6.36
N ASN A 110 4.87 -3.82 -6.65
CA ASN A 110 4.40 -3.50 -8.00
C ASN A 110 4.87 -2.13 -8.49
N THR A 111 5.89 -1.56 -7.85
CA THR A 111 6.61 -0.39 -8.37
C THR A 111 7.82 -0.79 -9.18
N THR A 112 8.13 -0.02 -10.21
CA THR A 112 9.45 -0.07 -10.89
C THR A 112 10.50 0.70 -10.10
N HIS A 113 11.79 0.51 -10.44
CA HIS A 113 12.90 1.35 -9.93
C HIS A 113 12.56 2.85 -9.96
N ALA A 114 12.14 3.35 -11.12
CA ALA A 114 11.87 4.77 -11.32
C ALA A 114 10.70 5.26 -10.45
N GLN A 115 9.66 4.46 -10.30
CA GLN A 115 8.50 4.79 -9.47
C GLN A 115 8.85 4.81 -7.98
N MET A 116 9.59 3.81 -7.50
CA MET A 116 10.03 3.74 -6.10
C MET A 116 10.94 4.92 -5.76
N LYS A 117 11.97 5.18 -6.59
CA LYS A 117 12.87 6.33 -6.43
C LYS A 117 12.11 7.67 -6.47
N MET A 118 11.15 7.81 -7.38
CA MET A 118 10.28 8.99 -7.44
C MET A 118 9.50 9.17 -6.13
N PHE A 119 8.85 8.11 -5.64
CA PHE A 119 8.05 8.14 -4.42
C PHE A 119 8.85 8.49 -3.18
N LEU A 120 9.97 7.80 -2.95
CA LEU A 120 10.82 8.00 -1.77
C LEU A 120 11.34 9.44 -1.66
N THR A 121 11.65 10.07 -2.81
CA THR A 121 12.10 11.47 -2.86
C THR A 121 10.98 12.50 -2.70
N ARG A 122 9.72 12.09 -2.50
CA ARG A 122 8.61 13.01 -2.18
C ARG A 122 8.49 13.32 -0.69
N MET A 123 9.25 12.61 0.16
CA MET A 123 9.17 12.75 1.62
C MET A 123 9.52 14.19 2.04
N GLY A 124 8.55 14.88 2.64
CA GLY A 124 8.71 16.24 3.15
C GLY A 124 9.11 16.29 4.62
N LYS A 125 9.22 17.50 5.17
CA LYS A 125 9.44 17.74 6.60
C LYS A 125 8.27 17.22 7.41
N ASN A 126 8.60 16.58 8.55
CA ASN A 126 7.64 15.99 9.50
C ASN A 126 6.67 14.97 8.87
N ALA A 127 7.02 14.43 7.69
CA ALA A 127 6.25 13.39 7.06
C ALA A 127 6.53 12.03 7.71
N LYS A 128 5.52 11.16 7.73
CA LYS A 128 5.67 9.76 8.14
C LYS A 128 5.37 8.89 6.91
N PHE A 129 6.35 8.13 6.46
CA PHE A 129 6.19 7.24 5.31
C PHE A 129 6.15 5.80 5.79
N LEU A 130 5.14 5.07 5.33
CA LEU A 130 5.00 3.63 5.45
C LEU A 130 4.88 3.02 4.06
N LEU A 131 5.70 2.02 3.76
CA LEU A 131 5.66 1.27 2.52
C LEU A 131 5.27 -0.17 2.85
N THR A 132 4.22 -0.68 2.24
CA THR A 132 3.77 -2.06 2.41
C THR A 132 3.96 -2.84 1.13
N GLY A 133 4.28 -4.13 1.23
CA GLY A 133 4.37 -4.98 0.06
C GLY A 133 4.79 -6.42 0.34
N ASP A 134 4.68 -7.25 -0.68
CA ASP A 134 5.10 -8.66 -0.65
C ASP A 134 6.07 -8.94 -1.82
N PRO A 135 7.38 -9.10 -1.58
CA PRO A 135 8.36 -9.40 -2.62
C PRO A 135 8.09 -10.70 -3.40
N GLY A 136 7.22 -11.58 -2.88
CA GLY A 136 6.79 -12.81 -3.54
C GLY A 136 5.61 -12.64 -4.51
N GLN A 137 4.88 -11.52 -4.46
CA GLN A 137 3.64 -11.28 -5.24
C GLN A 137 3.82 -10.12 -6.24
N ILE A 138 4.76 -10.27 -7.17
CA ILE A 138 5.08 -9.22 -8.16
C ILE A 138 4.21 -9.42 -9.42
N ASP A 139 3.39 -8.42 -9.71
CA ASP A 139 2.50 -8.36 -10.88
C ASP A 139 3.10 -7.54 -12.04
N LEU A 140 4.38 -7.18 -11.95
CA LEU A 140 5.07 -6.44 -13.00
C LEU A 140 5.32 -7.30 -14.24
N PRO A 141 5.41 -6.68 -15.44
CA PRO A 141 5.79 -7.38 -16.66
C PRO A 141 7.10 -8.17 -16.48
N ARG A 142 7.16 -9.35 -17.10
CA ARG A 142 8.35 -10.23 -17.04
C ARG A 142 9.62 -9.44 -17.34
N ARG A 143 10.68 -9.71 -16.56
CA ARG A 143 12.00 -9.04 -16.60
C ARG A 143 12.04 -7.61 -16.03
N THR A 144 10.94 -7.07 -15.53
CA THR A 144 10.96 -5.82 -14.78
C THR A 144 11.43 -6.07 -13.34
N ILE A 145 12.46 -5.35 -12.90
CA ILE A 145 12.92 -5.42 -11.51
C ILE A 145 11.95 -4.62 -10.64
N SER A 146 11.48 -5.25 -9.56
CA SER A 146 10.66 -4.59 -8.54
C SER A 146 11.49 -3.54 -7.79
N GLY A 147 11.00 -2.30 -7.79
CA GLY A 147 11.59 -1.20 -7.03
C GLY A 147 11.59 -1.46 -5.53
N LEU A 148 10.63 -2.23 -5.00
CA LEU A 148 10.65 -2.64 -3.59
C LEU A 148 11.85 -3.53 -3.28
N LYS A 149 12.10 -4.57 -4.09
CA LYS A 149 13.23 -5.48 -3.88
C LYS A 149 14.56 -4.72 -3.88
N GLU A 150 14.70 -3.78 -4.80
CA GLU A 150 15.89 -2.93 -4.86
C GLU A 150 16.00 -1.99 -3.65
N ALA A 151 14.91 -1.32 -3.27
CA ALA A 151 14.89 -0.43 -2.11
C ALA A 151 15.26 -1.16 -0.81
N LEU A 152 14.78 -2.39 -0.62
CA LEU A 152 15.17 -3.22 0.54
C LEU A 152 16.67 -3.51 0.58
N LEU A 153 17.34 -3.64 -0.57
CA LEU A 153 18.79 -3.87 -0.62
C LEU A 153 19.58 -2.58 -0.42
N VAL A 154 19.15 -1.48 -1.04
CA VAL A 154 19.87 -0.20 -1.06
C VAL A 154 19.71 0.57 0.25
N LEU A 155 18.56 0.44 0.93
CA LEU A 155 18.19 1.28 2.07
C LEU A 155 18.34 0.60 3.43
N LYS A 156 18.74 -0.69 3.49
CA LYS A 156 18.76 -1.49 4.72
C LYS A 156 19.65 -0.93 5.85
N ASP A 157 20.72 -0.23 5.48
CA ASP A 157 21.72 0.29 6.43
C ASP A 157 21.60 1.80 6.63
N LEU A 158 20.53 2.43 6.15
CA LEU A 158 20.32 3.88 6.29
C LEU A 158 19.58 4.21 7.58
N ASP A 159 20.17 5.12 8.36
CA ASP A 159 19.54 5.65 9.58
C ASP A 159 18.18 6.31 9.28
N GLY A 160 17.22 6.07 10.17
CA GLY A 160 15.85 6.58 10.03
C GLY A 160 14.94 5.77 9.11
N ILE A 161 15.41 4.65 8.56
CA ILE A 161 14.62 3.68 7.80
C ILE A 161 14.52 2.38 8.60
N GLY A 162 13.30 2.00 9.00
CA GLY A 162 13.01 0.71 9.62
C GLY A 162 12.47 -0.29 8.60
N MET A 163 12.87 -1.55 8.71
CA MET A 163 12.31 -2.66 7.92
C MET A 163 11.74 -3.71 8.87
N ILE A 164 10.46 -4.01 8.71
CA ILE A 164 9.72 -5.02 9.48
C ILE A 164 9.34 -6.13 8.51
N PHE A 165 9.69 -7.36 8.85
CA PHE A 165 9.35 -8.56 8.08
C PHE A 165 8.30 -9.35 8.85
N LEU A 166 7.14 -9.52 8.24
CA LEU A 166 6.01 -10.32 8.70
C LEU A 166 6.00 -11.64 7.93
N ASP A 167 5.59 -12.72 8.58
CA ASP A 167 5.57 -14.06 8.00
C ASP A 167 4.18 -14.71 8.08
N ASP A 168 4.08 -15.98 7.66
CA ASP A 168 2.82 -16.73 7.65
C ASP A 168 2.19 -16.90 9.05
N LYS A 169 2.98 -16.75 10.13
CA LYS A 169 2.48 -16.85 11.51
C LYS A 169 1.70 -15.60 11.89
N ASP A 170 1.98 -14.47 11.27
CA ASP A 170 1.26 -13.20 11.46
C ASP A 170 -0.09 -13.17 10.70
N VAL A 171 -0.37 -14.19 9.90
CA VAL A 171 -1.60 -14.25 9.09
C VAL A 171 -2.82 -14.57 9.97
N ILE A 172 -3.59 -13.51 10.24
CA ILE A 172 -4.88 -13.58 10.91
C ILE A 172 -5.96 -13.76 9.84
N ARG A 173 -6.45 -14.99 9.72
CA ARG A 173 -7.55 -15.34 8.81
C ARG A 173 -8.54 -16.24 9.52
N HIS A 174 -9.81 -16.14 9.12
CA HIS A 174 -10.85 -17.03 9.60
C HIS A 174 -10.45 -18.50 9.42
N LYS A 175 -10.80 -19.36 10.38
CA LYS A 175 -10.40 -20.79 10.40
C LYS A 175 -10.79 -21.51 9.09
N LEU A 176 -11.94 -21.18 8.52
CA LEU A 176 -12.40 -21.73 7.24
C LEU A 176 -11.47 -21.35 6.07
N VAL A 177 -11.03 -20.10 5.98
CA VAL A 177 -10.13 -19.63 4.93
C VAL A 177 -8.79 -20.37 4.99
N LYS A 178 -8.26 -20.63 6.19
CA LYS A 178 -7.04 -21.45 6.36
C LYS A 178 -7.25 -22.88 5.83
N LYS A 179 -8.40 -23.49 6.08
CA LYS A 179 -8.75 -24.83 5.54
C LYS A 179 -8.83 -24.83 4.01
N VAL A 180 -9.44 -23.80 3.41
CA VAL A 180 -9.53 -23.65 1.95
C VAL A 180 -8.12 -23.54 1.34
N ILE A 181 -7.26 -22.67 1.86
CA ILE A 181 -5.88 -22.52 1.37
C ILE A 181 -5.11 -23.84 1.47
N ALA A 182 -5.24 -24.56 2.59
CA ALA A 182 -4.57 -25.85 2.75
C ALA A 182 -5.07 -26.91 1.74
N ALA A 183 -6.36 -26.92 1.41
CA ALA A 183 -6.91 -27.83 0.42
C ALA A 183 -6.34 -27.57 -0.99
N TYR A 184 -6.18 -26.29 -1.39
CA TYR A 184 -5.57 -25.92 -2.68
C TYR A 184 -4.07 -26.21 -2.74
N LYS A 185 -3.31 -25.94 -1.65
CA LYS A 185 -1.87 -26.28 -1.59
C LYS A 185 -1.58 -27.76 -1.82
N ASN A 186 -2.48 -28.65 -1.42
CA ASN A 186 -2.33 -30.10 -1.65
C ASN A 186 -2.44 -30.50 -3.12
N ILE A 187 -3.06 -29.66 -3.95
CA ILE A 187 -3.18 -29.88 -5.40
C ILE A 187 -1.95 -29.28 -6.09
N GLU A 188 -1.60 -28.03 -5.76
CA GLU A 188 -0.47 -27.31 -6.38
C GLU A 188 0.89 -27.97 -6.11
N ASN A 189 1.09 -28.63 -4.96
CA ASN A 189 2.32 -29.36 -4.65
C ASN A 189 2.40 -30.76 -5.29
N ARG A 190 1.37 -31.21 -6.01
CA ARG A 190 1.35 -32.51 -6.72
C ARG A 190 1.70 -32.38 -8.20
N GLU A 191 1.87 -31.17 -8.70
CA GLU A 191 2.46 -30.84 -10.01
C GLU A 191 3.92 -30.37 -9.84
#